data_AF-M3XE16-F1
#
_entry.id   AF-M3XE16-F1
#
_cell.length_a   1.000
_cell.length_b   1.000
_cell.length_c   1.000
_cell.angle_alpha   90.00
_cell.angle_beta   90.00
_cell.angle_gamma   90.00
#
_symmetry.space_group_name_H-M   'P 1'
#
loop_
_entity.id
_entity.type
_entity.pdbx_description
1 polymer ?
#
loop_
_entity_poly.entity_id
_entity_poly.type
_entity_poly.pdbx_seq_one_letter_code
_entity_poly.pdbx_strand_id
1 'polypeptide(L)'
;HTPSLDLFKVKLKRTGVRKSWGLIYRTHCQSCSPFAMASSDIPVKELEKYASGQAFKLILSPQSNESVPEFPLSPSNKDLSLEEIQKKLEAAEEKHKSQEVEVLKQLTKEREHEKVLQKATAENNFGKMAEEKLTHKMDANKQIKREGQAHEECEVCKNKDSKDPADETEAD
;
A
#
# COMPACT_ATOMS: atom_id res chain seq x y z
N HIS A 1 5.85 -71.47 31.40
CA HIS A 1 5.60 -71.66 29.95
C HIS A 1 6.06 -70.41 29.22
N THR A 2 7.03 -70.54 28.33
CA THR A 2 7.55 -69.43 27.52
C THR A 2 6.46 -68.97 26.54
N PRO A 3 6.16 -67.66 26.44
CA PRO A 3 5.23 -67.18 25.42
C PRO A 3 5.85 -67.35 24.03
N SER A 4 5.11 -67.98 23.12
CA SER A 4 5.48 -68.05 21.71
C SER A 4 5.49 -66.64 21.14
N LEU A 5 6.69 -66.11 20.90
CA LEU A 5 6.88 -64.84 20.21
C LEU A 5 6.85 -65.11 18.72
N ASP A 6 5.67 -65.07 18.11
CA ASP A 6 5.55 -65.20 16.67
C ASP A 6 6.08 -63.92 16.01
N LEU A 7 7.28 -64.03 15.43
CA LEU A 7 7.99 -62.90 14.82
C LEU A 7 7.46 -62.66 13.40
N PHE A 8 6.41 -61.84 13.27
CA PHE A 8 5.89 -61.47 11.95
C PHE A 8 6.70 -60.34 11.32
N LYS A 9 7.42 -60.66 10.23
CA LYS A 9 8.15 -59.69 9.40
C LYS A 9 7.18 -59.03 8.40
N VAL A 10 6.56 -57.92 8.78
CA VAL A 10 5.70 -57.16 7.87
C VAL A 10 6.54 -56.20 7.03
N LYS A 11 6.51 -56.37 5.71
CA LYS A 11 7.16 -55.47 4.74
C LYS A 11 6.26 -54.25 4.51
N LEU A 12 6.48 -53.15 5.23
CA LEU A 12 5.81 -51.88 4.93
C LEU A 12 6.30 -51.37 3.56
N LYS A 13 5.37 -51.25 2.60
CA LYS A 13 5.63 -50.64 1.30
C LYS A 13 4.94 -49.28 1.28
N ARG A 14 5.72 -48.22 1.50
CA ARG A 14 5.34 -46.84 1.18
C ARG A 14 6.24 -46.31 0.08
N THR A 15 5.62 -45.56 -0.81
CA THR A 15 6.25 -44.79 -1.88
C THR A 15 7.21 -43.76 -1.27
N GLY A 16 8.41 -43.67 -1.85
CA GLY A 16 9.32 -42.52 -1.66
C GLY A 16 10.01 -42.40 -0.30
N VAL A 17 11.27 -42.87 -0.25
CA VAL A 17 12.34 -42.51 0.69
C VAL A 17 12.31 -43.17 2.09
N ARG A 18 13.30 -44.06 2.28
CA ARG A 18 13.72 -44.82 3.50
C ARG A 18 12.78 -45.95 3.96
N LYS A 19 13.27 -47.18 3.76
CA LYS A 19 12.71 -48.42 4.33
C LYS A 19 13.13 -48.50 5.80
N SER A 20 12.21 -48.21 6.72
CA SER A 20 12.39 -48.51 8.15
C SER A 20 11.61 -49.78 8.50
N TRP A 21 12.24 -50.70 9.22
CA TRP A 21 11.58 -51.89 9.77
C TRP A 21 11.09 -51.56 11.17
N GLY A 22 9.77 -51.46 11.35
CA GLY A 22 9.16 -51.38 12.67
C GLY A 22 8.81 -52.77 13.18
N LEU A 23 9.34 -53.15 14.34
CA LEU A 23 8.86 -54.34 15.07
C LEU A 23 7.73 -53.90 16.01
N ILE A 24 6.53 -54.44 15.80
CA ILE A 24 5.38 -54.24 16.69
C ILE A 24 5.17 -55.56 17.44
N TYR A 25 5.28 -55.52 18.78
CA TYR A 25 5.00 -56.66 19.64
C TYR A 25 3.63 -56.48 20.29
N ARG A 26 2.71 -57.43 20.06
CA ARG A 26 1.40 -57.47 20.71
C ARG A 26 1.51 -58.33 21.97
N THR A 27 1.53 -57.70 23.13
CA THR A 27 1.44 -58.40 24.42
C THR A 27 -0.03 -58.58 24.81
N HIS A 28 -0.46 -59.82 25.03
CA HIS A 28 -1.80 -60.12 25.52
C HIS A 28 -1.83 -59.85 27.04
N CYS A 29 -2.61 -58.86 27.48
CA CYS A 29 -2.89 -58.62 28.89
C CYS A 29 -4.15 -59.41 29.28
N GLN A 30 -4.03 -60.27 30.29
CA GLN A 30 -4.97 -61.35 30.60
C GLN A 30 -5.90 -61.04 31.78
N SER A 31 -6.14 -59.75 32.10
CA SER A 31 -6.83 -59.35 33.34
C SER A 31 -8.02 -58.38 33.22
N CYS A 32 -8.56 -58.11 32.04
CA CYS A 32 -9.85 -57.39 31.95
C CYS A 32 -11.02 -58.39 31.89
N SER A 33 -11.63 -58.63 33.04
CA SER A 33 -12.86 -59.42 33.22
C SER A 33 -14.11 -58.66 32.70
N PRO A 34 -15.21 -59.35 32.32
CA PRO A 34 -16.17 -58.88 31.34
C PRO A 34 -17.33 -58.10 31.98
N PHE A 35 -17.56 -56.87 31.50
CA PHE A 35 -18.84 -56.20 31.69
C PHE A 35 -19.86 -56.89 30.77
N ALA A 36 -20.88 -57.49 31.37
CA ALA A 36 -21.96 -58.18 30.68
C ALA A 36 -22.68 -57.22 29.71
N MET A 37 -22.42 -57.37 28.41
CA MET A 37 -23.27 -56.81 27.37
C MET A 37 -24.26 -57.89 26.98
N ALA A 38 -25.51 -57.69 27.38
CA ALA A 38 -26.63 -58.47 26.90
C ALA A 38 -26.57 -58.53 25.37
N SER A 39 -26.68 -59.73 24.81
CA SER A 39 -26.86 -59.96 23.38
C SER A 39 -28.22 -59.40 22.95
N SER A 40 -28.29 -58.08 22.79
CA SER A 40 -29.38 -57.41 22.09
C SER A 40 -28.92 -57.24 20.66
N ASP A 41 -29.67 -57.78 19.71
CA ASP A 41 -29.40 -57.68 18.27
C ASP A 41 -29.13 -56.22 17.87
N ILE A 42 -27.86 -55.85 17.65
CA ILE A 42 -27.49 -54.48 17.26
C ILE A 42 -27.84 -54.30 15.78
N PRO A 43 -28.82 -53.44 15.43
CA PRO A 43 -29.19 -53.24 14.04
C PRO A 43 -28.09 -52.47 13.29
N VAL A 44 -27.54 -53.12 12.27
CA VAL A 44 -26.59 -52.51 11.31
C VAL A 44 -27.34 -52.22 10.03
N LYS A 45 -27.40 -50.95 9.61
CA LYS A 45 -27.95 -50.57 8.31
C LYS A 45 -26.80 -50.35 7.33
N GLU A 46 -26.60 -51.29 6.39
CA GLU A 46 -25.63 -51.11 5.31
C GLU A 46 -26.06 -49.93 4.43
N LEU A 47 -25.10 -49.09 4.04
CA LEU A 47 -25.35 -47.93 3.18
C LEU A 47 -24.93 -48.24 1.75
N GLU A 48 -23.63 -48.11 1.47
CA GLU A 48 -23.08 -48.32 0.13
C GLU A 48 -21.75 -49.08 0.20
N LYS A 49 -21.54 -49.95 -0.79
CA LYS A 49 -20.29 -50.67 -1.01
C LYS A 49 -19.61 -50.04 -2.22
N TYR A 50 -18.45 -49.47 -1.99
CA TYR A 50 -17.59 -48.95 -3.04
C TYR A 50 -16.40 -49.89 -3.27
N ALA A 51 -15.74 -49.76 -4.41
CA ALA A 51 -14.51 -50.49 -4.71
C ALA A 51 -13.40 -50.24 -3.66
N SER A 52 -13.47 -49.11 -2.94
CA SER A 52 -12.55 -48.73 -1.86
C SER A 52 -12.95 -49.21 -0.46
N GLY A 53 -14.16 -49.75 -0.27
CA GLY A 53 -14.63 -50.20 1.04
C GLY A 53 -16.15 -50.18 1.23
N GLN A 54 -16.59 -50.52 2.43
CA GLN A 54 -18.01 -50.61 2.80
C GLN A 54 -18.36 -49.58 3.89
N ALA A 55 -19.47 -48.88 3.70
CA ALA A 55 -20.06 -47.99 4.69
C ALA A 55 -21.32 -48.60 5.32
N PHE A 56 -21.45 -48.47 6.64
CA PHE A 56 -22.64 -48.90 7.39
C PHE A 56 -22.95 -47.92 8.53
N LYS A 57 -24.23 -47.81 8.88
CA LYS A 57 -24.72 -47.06 10.04
C LYS A 57 -25.03 -48.06 11.16
N LEU A 58 -24.27 -47.97 12.24
CA LEU A 58 -24.50 -48.75 13.47
C LEU A 58 -25.40 -47.95 14.42
N ILE A 59 -26.54 -48.51 14.80
CA ILE A 59 -27.46 -47.87 15.75
C ILE A 59 -27.38 -48.61 17.08
N LEU A 60 -26.69 -48.02 18.06
CA LEU A 60 -26.49 -48.61 19.39
C LEU A 60 -27.72 -48.43 20.31
N SER A 61 -28.61 -47.49 19.97
CA SER A 61 -29.90 -47.29 20.62
C SER A 61 -30.83 -46.63 19.59
N PRO A 62 -32.10 -47.05 19.45
CA PRO A 62 -33.07 -46.26 18.68
C PRO A 62 -33.05 -44.85 19.25
N GLN A 63 -32.85 -43.84 18.41
CA GLN A 63 -32.93 -42.45 18.86
C GLN A 63 -34.28 -42.30 19.57
N SER A 64 -34.25 -42.11 20.90
CA SER A 64 -35.37 -41.44 21.56
C SER A 64 -35.57 -40.15 20.79
N ASN A 65 -36.82 -39.86 20.48
CA ASN A 65 -37.36 -38.69 19.81
C ASN A 65 -37.00 -37.37 20.52
N GLU A 66 -35.72 -37.13 20.74
CA GLU A 66 -35.17 -35.94 21.35
C GLU A 66 -34.57 -35.11 20.21
N SER A 67 -35.23 -33.98 20.01
CA SER A 67 -34.98 -32.94 19.03
C SER A 67 -33.52 -32.86 18.59
N VAL A 68 -33.33 -32.95 17.27
CA VAL A 68 -32.14 -32.45 16.57
C VAL A 68 -31.69 -31.16 17.27
N PRO A 69 -30.47 -31.07 17.81
CA PRO A 69 -29.96 -29.83 18.34
C PRO A 69 -29.97 -28.80 17.22
N GLU A 70 -30.90 -27.85 17.30
CA GLU A 70 -31.01 -26.71 16.39
C GLU A 70 -29.84 -25.77 16.71
N PHE A 71 -28.67 -26.12 16.20
CA PHE A 71 -27.59 -25.15 16.08
C PHE A 71 -28.15 -23.98 15.27
N PRO A 72 -28.07 -22.72 15.75
CA PRO A 72 -28.40 -21.58 14.92
C PRO A 72 -27.33 -21.49 13.83
N LEU A 73 -27.58 -22.17 12.72
CA LEU A 73 -26.74 -22.19 11.55
C LEU A 73 -26.86 -20.84 10.86
N SER A 74 -25.83 -20.03 11.04
CA SER A 74 -25.45 -18.96 10.10
C SER A 74 -26.38 -17.74 10.10
N PRO A 75 -25.87 -16.54 9.75
CA PRO A 75 -26.72 -15.39 9.50
C PRO A 75 -27.83 -15.80 8.52
N SER A 76 -29.07 -15.40 8.83
CA SER A 76 -30.26 -15.81 8.10
C SER A 76 -30.03 -15.63 6.60
N ASN A 77 -29.99 -16.75 5.87
CA ASN A 77 -30.07 -16.78 4.42
C ASN A 77 -31.49 -16.34 4.03
N LYS A 78 -31.79 -15.06 4.20
CA LYS A 78 -32.89 -14.44 3.47
C LYS A 78 -32.42 -14.47 2.04
N ASP A 79 -33.13 -15.19 1.17
CA ASP A 79 -32.84 -15.26 -0.25
C ASP A 79 -32.83 -13.83 -0.81
N LEU A 80 -31.64 -13.22 -0.85
CA LEU A 80 -31.45 -11.92 -1.46
C LEU A 80 -31.73 -12.14 -2.94
N SER A 81 -32.71 -11.43 -3.47
CA SER A 81 -33.02 -11.54 -4.89
C SER A 81 -31.80 -11.10 -5.71
N LEU A 82 -31.68 -11.60 -6.93
CA LEU A 82 -30.59 -11.22 -7.83
C LEU A 82 -30.49 -9.70 -8.02
N GLU A 83 -31.62 -9.01 -7.93
CA GLU A 83 -31.75 -7.55 -8.03
C GLU A 83 -31.27 -6.83 -6.75
N GLU A 84 -31.52 -7.38 -5.57
CA GLU A 84 -30.98 -6.83 -4.30
C GLU A 84 -29.46 -7.00 -4.20
N ILE A 85 -28.92 -8.08 -4.76
CA ILE A 85 -27.47 -8.32 -4.85
C ILE A 85 -26.83 -7.31 -5.80
N GLN A 86 -27.40 -7.13 -6.99
CA GLN A 86 -26.92 -6.14 -7.97
C GLN A 86 -26.96 -4.72 -7.41
N LYS A 87 -28.05 -4.33 -6.77
CA LYS A 87 -28.19 -3.00 -6.16
C LYS A 87 -27.14 -2.73 -5.08
N LYS A 88 -26.77 -3.74 -4.28
CA LYS A 88 -25.71 -3.61 -3.27
C LYS A 88 -24.32 -3.48 -3.91
N LEU A 89 -24.07 -4.20 -4.99
CA LEU A 89 -22.82 -4.09 -5.76
C LEU A 89 -22.70 -2.71 -6.41
N GLU A 90 -23.76 -2.24 -7.05
CA GLU A 90 -23.80 -0.93 -7.69
C GLU A 90 -23.64 0.22 -6.68
N ALA A 91 -24.29 0.13 -5.51
CA ALA A 91 -24.10 1.10 -4.43
C ALA A 91 -22.66 1.10 -3.87
N ALA A 92 -21.97 -0.04 -3.88
CA ALA A 92 -20.56 -0.09 -3.49
C ALA A 92 -19.66 0.55 -4.56
N GLU A 93 -19.97 0.32 -5.84
CA GLU A 93 -19.24 0.90 -6.97
C GLU A 93 -19.45 2.42 -7.07
N GLU A 94 -20.66 2.91 -6.83
CA GLU A 94 -20.98 4.34 -6.80
C GLU A 94 -20.19 5.06 -5.71
N LYS A 95 -20.09 4.47 -4.51
CA LYS A 95 -19.26 5.02 -3.42
C LYS A 95 -17.77 5.08 -3.79
N HIS A 96 -17.26 4.07 -4.48
CA HIS A 96 -15.88 4.07 -4.96
C HIS A 96 -15.66 5.20 -5.98
N LYS A 97 -16.54 5.32 -6.97
CA LYS A 97 -16.47 6.38 -7.99
C LYS A 97 -16.62 7.78 -7.38
N SER A 98 -17.53 7.95 -6.42
CA SER A 98 -17.70 9.20 -5.68
C SER A 98 -16.40 9.64 -5.00
N GLN A 99 -15.73 8.71 -4.33
CA GLN A 99 -14.49 9.01 -3.62
C GLN A 99 -13.36 9.37 -4.59
N GLU A 100 -13.28 8.67 -5.72
CA GLU A 100 -12.31 8.96 -6.78
C GLU A 100 -12.52 10.36 -7.38
N VAL A 101 -13.78 10.73 -7.66
CA VAL A 101 -14.14 12.07 -8.18
C VAL A 101 -13.80 13.17 -7.17
N GLU A 102 -14.05 12.96 -5.88
CA GLU A 102 -13.72 13.92 -4.84
C GLU A 102 -12.21 14.14 -4.72
N VAL A 103 -11.41 13.06 -4.75
CA VAL A 103 -9.95 13.15 -4.76
C VAL A 103 -9.45 13.90 -5.99
N LEU A 104 -9.98 13.61 -7.17
CA LEU A 104 -9.60 14.33 -8.39
C LEU A 104 -9.93 15.83 -8.31
N LYS A 105 -11.08 16.19 -7.74
CA LYS A 105 -11.48 17.59 -7.50
C LYS A 105 -10.57 18.30 -6.49
N GLN A 106 -10.13 17.60 -5.45
CA GLN A 106 -9.16 18.13 -4.49
C GLN A 106 -7.82 18.44 -5.18
N LEU A 107 -7.34 17.50 -6.00
CA LEU A 107 -6.09 17.65 -6.74
C LEU A 107 -6.13 18.82 -7.74
N THR A 108 -7.25 19.02 -8.46
CA THR A 108 -7.38 20.19 -9.36
C THR A 108 -7.38 21.50 -8.59
N LYS A 109 -8.09 21.56 -7.45
CA LYS A 109 -8.10 22.72 -6.56
C LYS A 109 -6.70 23.05 -6.01
N GLU A 110 -5.92 22.04 -5.61
CA GLU A 110 -4.54 22.23 -5.16
C GLU A 110 -3.65 22.80 -6.27
N ARG A 111 -3.80 22.32 -7.52
CA ARG A 111 -3.09 22.87 -8.68
C ARG A 111 -3.44 24.33 -8.96
N GLU A 112 -4.69 24.73 -8.74
CA GLU A 112 -5.11 26.12 -8.90
C GLU A 112 -4.54 26.99 -7.78
N HIS A 113 -4.56 26.53 -6.54
CA HIS A 113 -4.00 27.26 -5.41
C HIS A 113 -2.48 27.48 -5.55
N GLU A 114 -1.75 26.47 -6.00
CA GLU A 114 -0.30 26.58 -6.31
C GLU A 114 -0.03 27.66 -7.36
N LYS A 115 -0.84 27.71 -8.43
CA LYS A 115 -0.72 28.74 -9.47
C LYS A 115 -0.99 30.15 -8.93
N VAL A 116 -1.94 30.30 -8.01
CA VAL A 116 -2.23 31.60 -7.37
C VAL A 116 -1.04 32.06 -6.52
N LEU A 117 -0.41 31.17 -5.76
CA LEU A 117 0.79 31.48 -4.98
C LEU A 117 1.98 31.87 -5.87
N GLN A 118 2.23 31.15 -6.96
CA GLN A 118 3.26 31.51 -7.94
C GLN A 118 2.98 32.85 -8.62
N LYS A 119 1.71 33.15 -8.91
CA LYS A 119 1.31 34.44 -9.47
C LYS A 119 1.55 35.57 -8.47
N ALA A 120 1.21 35.38 -7.20
CA ALA A 120 1.45 36.37 -6.14
C ALA A 120 2.94 36.66 -5.92
N THR A 121 3.81 35.65 -6.04
CA THR A 121 5.27 35.85 -5.94
C THR A 121 5.86 36.48 -7.21
N ALA A 122 5.34 36.14 -8.38
CA ALA A 122 5.74 36.75 -9.65
C ALA A 122 5.30 38.22 -9.79
N GLU A 123 4.13 38.57 -9.22
CA GLU A 123 3.59 39.94 -9.20
C GLU A 123 4.25 40.84 -8.14
N ASN A 124 5.22 40.33 -7.37
CA ASN A 124 6.08 41.14 -6.51
C ASN A 124 7.09 41.95 -7.36
N ASN A 125 6.56 42.92 -8.09
CA ASN A 125 7.27 43.81 -9.00
C ASN A 125 8.12 44.86 -8.26
N PHE A 126 8.09 44.87 -6.93
CA PHE A 126 8.83 45.83 -6.11
C PHE A 126 10.34 45.72 -6.33
N GLY A 127 10.86 44.48 -6.41
CA GLY A 127 12.28 44.24 -6.70
C GLY A 127 12.71 44.78 -8.06
N LYS A 128 11.94 44.49 -9.12
CA LYS A 128 12.23 44.98 -10.48
C LYS A 128 12.21 46.51 -10.57
N MET A 129 11.20 47.15 -9.98
CA MET A 129 11.12 48.62 -9.98
C MET A 129 12.25 49.27 -9.16
N ALA A 130 12.67 48.65 -8.05
CA ALA A 130 13.79 49.14 -7.25
C ALA A 130 15.11 49.04 -8.03
N GLU A 131 15.32 47.93 -8.74
CA GLU A 131 16.49 47.71 -9.59
C GLU A 131 16.55 48.74 -10.73
N GLU A 132 15.46 48.93 -11.47
CA GLU A 132 15.39 49.89 -12.57
C GLU A 132 15.60 51.35 -12.10
N LYS A 133 15.07 51.72 -10.93
CA LYS A 133 15.34 53.03 -10.34
C LYS A 133 16.80 53.21 -9.94
N LEU A 134 17.45 52.16 -9.43
CA LEU A 134 18.84 52.22 -9.03
C LEU A 134 19.76 52.33 -10.26
N THR A 135 19.52 51.54 -11.30
CA THR A 135 20.30 51.60 -12.55
C THR A 135 20.19 52.97 -13.20
N HIS A 136 18.98 53.53 -13.30
CA HIS A 136 18.76 54.87 -13.84
C HIS A 136 19.54 55.94 -13.06
N LYS A 137 19.54 55.88 -11.71
CA LYS A 137 20.29 56.81 -10.87
C LYS A 137 21.81 56.64 -11.00
N MET A 138 22.29 55.41 -11.16
CA MET A 138 23.70 55.12 -11.35
C MET A 138 24.21 55.65 -12.69
N ASP A 139 23.42 55.51 -13.74
CA ASP A 139 23.81 55.98 -15.07
C ASP A 139 23.72 57.52 -15.16
N ALA A 140 22.72 58.14 -14.55
CA ALA A 140 22.67 59.59 -14.39
C ALA A 140 23.89 60.13 -13.62
N ASN A 141 24.28 59.49 -12.51
CA ASN A 141 25.48 59.90 -11.75
C ASN A 141 26.76 59.73 -12.56
N LYS A 142 26.90 58.62 -13.31
CA LYS A 142 28.05 58.42 -14.19
C LYS A 142 28.11 59.50 -15.27
N GLN A 143 26.97 59.88 -15.83
CA GLN A 143 26.90 60.92 -16.87
C GLN A 143 27.28 62.29 -16.31
N ILE A 144 26.70 62.69 -15.17
CA ILE A 144 27.05 63.94 -14.48
C ILE A 144 28.55 64.01 -14.19
N LYS A 145 29.14 62.90 -13.72
CA LYS A 145 30.58 62.85 -13.43
C LYS A 145 31.43 63.03 -14.69
N ARG A 146 31.05 62.38 -15.79
CA ARG A 146 31.76 62.51 -17.08
C ARG A 146 31.61 63.90 -17.68
N GLU A 147 30.41 64.47 -17.63
CA GLU A 147 30.14 65.83 -18.12
C GLU A 147 30.86 66.89 -17.29
N GLY A 148 30.91 66.72 -15.96
CA GLY A 148 31.69 67.58 -15.08
C GLY A 148 33.19 67.53 -15.41
N GLN A 149 33.73 66.32 -15.57
CA GLN A 149 35.13 66.14 -15.98
C GLN A 149 35.42 66.75 -17.36
N ALA A 150 34.54 66.52 -18.34
CA ALA A 150 34.69 67.07 -19.69
C ALA A 150 34.52 68.60 -19.71
N HIS A 151 33.64 69.17 -18.87
CA HIS A 151 33.47 70.61 -18.74
C HIS A 151 34.71 71.27 -18.14
N GLU A 152 35.25 70.67 -17.08
CA GLU A 152 36.48 71.14 -16.42
C GLU A 152 37.69 71.04 -17.37
N GLU A 153 37.82 69.94 -18.11
CA GLU A 153 38.85 69.80 -19.15
C GLU A 153 38.68 70.83 -20.28
N CYS A 154 37.45 71.13 -20.69
CA CYS A 154 37.16 72.12 -21.73
C CYS A 154 37.50 73.56 -21.28
N GLU A 155 37.22 73.92 -20.02
CA GLU A 155 37.66 75.20 -19.45
C GLU A 155 39.19 75.29 -19.37
N VAL A 156 39.86 74.21 -18.95
CA VAL A 156 41.33 74.18 -18.89
C VAL A 156 41.97 74.38 -20.27
N CYS A 157 41.40 73.80 -21.34
CA CYS A 157 41.87 74.02 -22.71
C CYS A 157 41.66 75.46 -23.18
N LYS A 158 40.46 76.03 -22.97
CA LYS A 158 40.16 77.42 -23.36
C LYS A 158 41.07 78.44 -22.66
N ASN A 159 41.34 78.23 -21.37
CA ASN A 159 42.22 79.11 -20.60
C ASN A 159 43.68 79.03 -21.10
N LYS A 160 44.12 77.87 -21.59
CA LYS A 160 45.45 77.70 -22.20
C LYS A 160 45.53 78.33 -23.60
N ASP A 161 44.47 78.22 -24.40
CA ASP A 161 44.43 78.80 -25.75
C ASP A 161 44.26 80.34 -25.74
N SER A 162 43.67 80.92 -24.69
CA SER A 162 43.61 82.38 -24.50
C SER A 162 44.93 82.99 -24.03
N LYS A 163 45.93 82.16 -23.71
CA LYS A 163 47.28 82.59 -23.33
C LYS A 163 48.23 82.33 -24.49
N ASP A 164 48.08 83.13 -25.55
CA ASP A 164 49.04 83.14 -26.66
C ASP A 164 50.44 83.45 -26.12
N PRO A 165 51.51 82.75 -26.59
CA PRO A 165 52.89 83.08 -26.28
C PRO A 165 53.29 84.33 -27.08
N ALA A 166 52.76 85.49 -26.71
CA ALA A 166 53.27 86.76 -27.18
C ALA A 166 54.29 87.27 -26.16
N ASP A 167 55.54 87.22 -26.61
CA ASP A 167 56.65 88.11 -26.24
C ASP A 167 57.30 87.89 -24.86
N GLU A 168 58.43 87.18 -24.86
CA GLU A 168 59.63 87.71 -24.22
C GLU A 168 60.80 87.62 -25.21
N THR A 169 60.96 88.70 -25.95
CA THR A 169 62.26 89.19 -26.44
C THR A 169 63.15 89.62 -25.26
N GLU A 170 64.47 89.41 -25.42
CA GLU A 170 65.60 89.90 -24.57
C GLU A 170 65.68 89.37 -23.11
N ALA A 171 66.82 89.05 -22.50
CA ALA A 171 68.24 89.15 -22.84
C ALA A 171 69.05 88.19 -21.93
N ASP A 172 70.06 87.52 -22.48
CA ASP A 172 71.51 87.67 -22.19
C ASP A 172 72.33 86.74 -23.11
#